data_AF-A0AB35R796-F1
#
_entry.id   AF-A0AB35R796-F1
#
_cell.length_a   1.000
_cell.length_b   1.000
_cell.length_c   1.000
_cell.angle_alpha   90.00
_cell.angle_beta   90.00
_cell.angle_gamma   90.00
#
_symmetry.space_group_name_H-M   'P 1'
#
loop_
_entity.id
_entity.type
_entity.pdbx_description
1 polymer ?
#
loop_
_entity_poly.entity_id
_entity_poly.type
_entity_poly.pdbx_seq_one_letter_code
_entity_poly.pdbx_strand_id
1 'polypeptide(L)'
;MKVKIISTLRWLNVDADPGIYEMMPGISIVNDSHAVKGWLDIHFQHFAGQIEYDHLLQSSHVVACRPEEVSIWEGYDHSEPLLLTWLAWLSFLIEDSWLVKDNAIGCELAHCNFHYDSKVFWTSNGLYSTLSKANGEALIPTTFKASEIESWRAITLELRTHLHDKGYDAFGSPVSKASSRFHRFLSFITSSRKIPYPPLKIAQVCSALESLFSTSTSELTHRLSERVAHFLGGTAEVMEGRYQFMKKAYAIRSQVTHGSHIKKLDIDASPVISEGLLDLCREIVFLILRDSTKQAVVYGSNEFIEDYFRKALFR
;
A
#
# COMPACT_ATOMS: atom_id res chain seq x y z
N MET A 1 -17.47 -19.14 20.43
CA MET A 1 -16.94 -18.85 19.08
C MET A 1 -15.45 -19.16 19.07
N LYS A 2 -14.90 -19.72 17.98
CA LYS A 2 -13.44 -19.83 17.76
C LYS A 2 -13.14 -19.52 16.30
N VAL A 3 -12.05 -18.80 16.05
CA VAL A 3 -11.63 -18.39 14.71
C VAL A 3 -10.15 -18.75 14.55
N LYS A 4 -9.81 -19.45 13.47
CA LYS A 4 -8.44 -19.61 13.00
C LYS A 4 -8.38 -19.12 11.57
N ILE A 5 -7.60 -18.07 11.31
CA ILE A 5 -7.32 -17.61 9.96
C ILE A 5 -5.82 -17.71 9.75
N ILE A 6 -5.40 -18.22 8.59
CA ILE A 6 -3.99 -18.33 8.22
C ILE A 6 -3.80 -18.09 6.72
N SER A 7 -2.67 -17.48 6.39
CA SER A 7 -2.19 -17.20 5.04
C SER A 7 -0.66 -17.05 5.05
N THR A 8 -0.08 -16.69 3.91
CA THR A 8 1.32 -16.27 3.77
C THR A 8 1.41 -15.01 2.92
N LEU A 9 2.45 -14.20 3.15
CA LEU A 9 2.79 -13.12 2.24
C LEU A 9 3.85 -13.60 1.25
N ARG A 10 3.46 -13.71 -0.02
CA ARG A 10 4.39 -13.99 -1.10
C ARG A 10 5.40 -12.86 -1.19
N TRP A 11 6.64 -13.25 -1.49
CA TRP A 11 7.74 -12.32 -1.72
C TRP A 11 8.14 -11.48 -0.49
N LEU A 12 7.72 -11.90 0.71
CA LEU A 12 8.24 -11.38 1.97
C LEU A 12 9.20 -12.40 2.60
N ASN A 13 10.37 -11.93 3.00
CA ASN A 13 11.23 -12.65 3.93
C ASN A 13 11.26 -11.88 5.26
N VAL A 14 11.14 -12.60 6.38
CA VAL A 14 11.22 -12.02 7.72
C VAL A 14 12.58 -12.32 8.32
N ASP A 15 13.37 -11.28 8.58
CA ASP A 15 14.66 -11.32 9.26
C ASP A 15 14.50 -10.69 10.65
N ALA A 16 13.90 -11.46 11.56
CA ALA A 16 13.59 -11.06 12.92
C ALA A 16 13.65 -12.29 13.84
N ASP A 17 13.78 -12.07 15.14
CA ASP A 17 13.76 -13.17 16.11
C ASP A 17 12.46 -13.99 15.98
N PRO A 18 12.49 -15.32 16.20
CA PRO A 18 11.28 -16.12 16.18
C PRO A 18 10.24 -15.59 17.18
N GLY A 19 9.04 -15.30 16.69
CA GLY A 19 7.96 -14.78 17.50
C GLY A 19 6.68 -14.50 16.72
N ILE A 20 5.81 -13.74 17.38
CA ILE A 20 4.52 -13.26 16.87
C ILE A 20 4.56 -11.74 16.89
N TYR A 21 4.46 -11.14 15.71
CA TYR A 21 4.49 -9.70 15.49
C TYR A 21 3.07 -9.23 15.14
N GLU A 22 2.39 -8.60 16.11
CA GLU A 22 1.05 -8.06 15.91
C GLU A 22 1.10 -6.83 14.99
N MET A 23 0.48 -6.91 13.82
CA MET A 23 0.49 -5.84 12.82
C MET A 23 -0.73 -4.92 12.94
N MET A 24 -1.89 -5.52 13.22
CA MET A 24 -3.14 -4.85 13.59
C MET A 24 -4.06 -5.88 14.26
N PRO A 25 -5.15 -5.47 14.92
CA PRO A 25 -6.08 -6.43 15.53
C PRO A 25 -6.54 -7.49 14.52
N GLY A 26 -6.33 -8.77 14.85
CA GLY A 26 -6.69 -9.89 13.97
C GLY A 26 -5.63 -10.29 12.95
N ILE A 27 -4.54 -9.55 12.80
CA ILE A 27 -3.47 -9.84 11.84
C ILE A 27 -2.10 -9.77 12.51
N SER A 28 -1.45 -10.92 12.59
CA SER A 28 -0.08 -11.06 13.07
C SER A 28 0.80 -11.74 12.02
N ILE A 29 2.05 -11.30 11.91
CA ILE A 29 3.11 -12.03 11.22
C ILE A 29 3.76 -12.97 12.23
N VAL A 30 3.80 -14.26 11.90
CA VAL A 30 4.36 -15.31 12.78
C VAL A 30 5.52 -15.98 12.05
N ASN A 31 6.74 -15.85 12.56
CA ASN A 31 7.93 -16.51 12.02
C ASN A 31 8.49 -17.60 12.97
N ASP A 32 7.85 -17.83 14.12
CA ASP A 32 8.15 -18.97 14.98
C ASP A 32 7.48 -20.25 14.46
N SER A 33 8.30 -21.14 13.88
CA SER A 33 7.85 -22.46 13.38
C SER A 33 7.12 -23.33 14.42
N HIS A 34 7.39 -23.17 15.71
CA HIS A 34 6.67 -23.89 16.76
C HIS A 34 5.25 -23.33 16.90
N ALA A 35 5.11 -22.01 16.91
CA ALA A 35 3.81 -21.35 16.96
C ALA A 35 2.94 -21.69 15.73
N VAL A 36 3.52 -21.70 14.53
CA VAL A 36 2.79 -21.99 13.26
C VAL A 36 1.99 -23.30 13.32
N LYS A 37 2.51 -24.33 14.01
CA LYS A 37 1.83 -25.63 14.17
C LYS A 37 0.47 -25.53 14.87
N GLY A 38 0.20 -24.46 15.63
CA GLY A 38 -1.10 -24.23 16.26
C GLY A 38 -2.24 -23.98 15.25
N TRP A 39 -1.90 -23.50 14.05
CA TRP A 39 -2.84 -23.28 12.95
C TRP A 39 -2.88 -24.44 11.95
N LEU A 40 -1.78 -25.19 11.82
CA LEU A 40 -1.63 -26.29 10.86
C LEU A 40 -1.89 -27.67 11.52
N ASP A 41 -3.15 -27.94 11.87
CA ASP A 41 -3.57 -29.24 12.39
C ASP A 41 -4.02 -30.23 11.29
N ILE A 42 -4.32 -31.48 11.66
CA ILE A 42 -4.75 -32.51 10.71
C ILE A 42 -6.06 -32.15 9.99
N HIS A 43 -6.92 -31.36 10.64
CA HIS A 43 -8.15 -30.87 10.00
C HIS A 43 -7.81 -29.81 8.95
N PHE A 44 -6.89 -28.89 9.26
CA PHE A 44 -6.38 -27.94 8.27
C PHE A 44 -5.82 -28.66 7.05
N GLN A 45 -4.95 -29.66 7.24
CA GLN A 45 -4.38 -30.47 6.15
C GLN A 45 -5.48 -31.11 5.28
N HIS A 46 -6.55 -31.61 5.91
CA HIS A 46 -7.67 -32.22 5.18
C HIS A 46 -8.41 -31.21 4.29
N PHE A 47 -8.70 -30.00 4.79
CA PHE A 47 -9.49 -29.00 4.06
C PHE A 47 -8.67 -28.14 3.09
N ALA A 48 -7.45 -27.75 3.47
CA ALA A 48 -6.57 -26.95 2.62
C ALA A 48 -5.82 -27.81 1.58
N GLY A 49 -5.67 -29.10 1.85
CA GLY A 49 -4.93 -30.04 1.02
C GLY A 49 -3.42 -30.04 1.31
N GLN A 50 -2.76 -31.12 0.87
CA GLN A 50 -1.34 -31.38 1.16
C GLN A 50 -0.41 -30.28 0.65
N ILE A 51 -0.67 -29.78 -0.57
CA ILE A 51 0.19 -28.78 -1.23
C ILE A 51 0.25 -27.49 -0.40
N GLU A 52 -0.90 -26.99 0.04
CA GLU A 52 -0.97 -25.76 0.82
C GLU A 52 -0.45 -25.97 2.25
N TYR A 53 -0.75 -27.12 2.86
CA TYR A 53 -0.20 -27.47 4.16
C TYR A 53 1.33 -27.45 4.17
N ASP A 54 1.96 -28.09 3.18
CA ASP A 54 3.41 -28.15 3.06
C ASP A 54 4.01 -26.77 2.77
N HIS A 55 3.36 -25.97 1.92
CA HIS A 55 3.76 -24.59 1.65
C HIS A 55 3.78 -23.74 2.93
N LEU A 56 2.70 -23.74 3.71
CA LEU A 56 2.62 -22.97 4.96
C LEU A 56 3.63 -23.47 6.01
N LEU A 57 3.85 -24.79 6.09
CA LEU A 57 4.78 -25.38 7.05
C LEU A 57 6.25 -25.04 6.73
N GLN A 58 6.59 -24.88 5.45
CA GLN A 58 7.94 -24.56 4.98
C GLN A 58 8.21 -23.06 4.84
N SER A 59 7.17 -22.23 4.94
CA SER A 59 7.30 -20.78 4.79
C SER A 59 8.15 -20.15 5.90
N SER A 60 8.90 -19.10 5.57
CA SER A 60 9.68 -18.32 6.53
C SER A 60 8.81 -17.61 7.57
N HIS A 61 7.53 -17.42 7.25
CA HIS A 61 6.53 -16.81 8.10
C HIS A 61 5.13 -17.23 7.63
N VAL A 62 4.13 -17.07 8.50
CA VAL A 62 2.72 -17.08 8.13
C VAL A 62 2.08 -15.78 8.61
N VAL A 63 0.93 -15.44 8.04
CA VAL A 63 0.06 -14.38 8.56
C VAL A 63 -1.16 -15.03 9.15
N ALA A 64 -1.48 -14.72 10.39
CA ALA A 64 -2.54 -15.40 11.10
C ALA A 64 -3.36 -14.47 12.00
N CYS A 65 -4.62 -14.84 12.21
CA CYS A 65 -5.44 -14.32 13.31
C CYS A 65 -5.15 -15.13 14.57
N ARG A 66 -4.92 -14.45 15.69
CA ARG A 66 -4.64 -15.14 16.95
C ARG A 66 -5.93 -15.66 17.59
N PRO A 67 -5.91 -16.84 18.24
CA PRO A 67 -7.10 -17.42 18.87
C PRO A 67 -7.71 -16.57 19.99
N GLU A 68 -6.94 -15.68 20.62
CA GLU A 68 -7.40 -14.77 21.67
C GLU A 68 -8.13 -13.52 21.13
N GLU A 69 -8.02 -13.20 19.84
CA GLU A 69 -8.61 -12.00 19.23
C GLU A 69 -10.05 -12.21 18.77
N VAL A 70 -10.72 -13.26 19.24
CA VAL A 70 -12.04 -13.70 18.77
C VAL A 70 -13.12 -12.62 18.90
N SER A 71 -13.01 -11.71 19.87
CA SER A 71 -14.02 -10.66 20.09
C SER A 71 -14.17 -9.69 18.92
N ILE A 72 -13.15 -9.48 18.09
CA ILE A 72 -13.24 -8.58 16.92
C ILE A 72 -14.13 -9.15 15.81
N TRP A 73 -14.45 -10.44 15.89
CA TRP A 73 -15.29 -11.17 14.93
C TRP A 73 -16.71 -11.40 15.48
N GLU A 74 -17.08 -10.75 16.58
CA GLU A 74 -18.46 -10.76 17.05
C GLU A 74 -19.39 -10.16 16.00
N GLY A 75 -20.55 -10.77 15.80
CA GLY A 75 -21.52 -10.39 14.77
C GLY A 75 -21.44 -11.19 13.47
N TYR A 76 -20.38 -11.97 13.26
CA TYR A 76 -20.32 -12.94 12.17
C TYR A 76 -20.89 -14.29 12.60
N ASP A 77 -21.66 -14.93 11.72
CA ASP A 77 -22.24 -16.26 11.91
C ASP A 77 -21.73 -17.29 10.87
N HIS A 78 -20.93 -16.84 9.88
CA HIS A 78 -20.30 -17.66 8.85
C HIS A 78 -18.85 -17.23 8.56
N SER A 79 -18.02 -18.18 8.11
CA SER A 79 -16.59 -17.96 7.81
C SER A 79 -16.32 -17.09 6.58
N GLU A 80 -17.20 -17.10 5.59
CA GLU A 80 -17.00 -16.37 4.32
C GLU A 80 -16.96 -14.84 4.49
N PRO A 81 -18.00 -14.17 5.03
CA PRO A 81 -17.94 -12.72 5.23
C PRO A 81 -16.82 -12.32 6.20
N LEU A 82 -16.52 -13.16 7.19
CA LEU A 82 -15.41 -12.97 8.13
C LEU A 82 -14.07 -12.97 7.40
N LEU A 83 -13.81 -13.98 6.57
CA LEU A 83 -12.57 -14.09 5.79
C LEU A 83 -12.42 -12.93 4.80
N LEU A 84 -13.51 -12.49 4.16
CA LEU A 84 -13.49 -11.33 3.27
C LEU A 84 -13.11 -10.03 4.00
N THR A 85 -13.65 -9.80 5.20
CA THR A 85 -13.27 -8.66 6.03
C THR A 85 -11.80 -8.74 6.45
N TRP A 86 -11.33 -9.92 6.87
CA TRP A 86 -9.93 -10.13 7.21
C TRP A 86 -8.99 -9.87 6.02
N LEU A 87 -9.35 -10.34 4.82
CA LEU A 87 -8.59 -10.08 3.60
C LEU A 87 -8.56 -8.59 3.24
N ALA A 88 -9.65 -7.84 3.47
CA ALA A 88 -9.66 -6.39 3.29
C ALA A 88 -8.71 -5.66 4.26
N TRP A 89 -8.60 -6.14 5.50
CA TRP A 89 -7.63 -5.59 6.46
C TRP A 89 -6.20 -5.97 6.09
N LEU A 90 -5.98 -7.21 5.64
CA LEU A 90 -4.67 -7.65 5.15
C LEU A 90 -4.23 -6.85 3.92
N SER A 91 -5.17 -6.52 3.01
CA SER A 91 -4.84 -5.69 1.86
C SER A 91 -4.38 -4.30 2.27
N PHE A 92 -4.90 -3.71 3.35
CA PHE A 92 -4.42 -2.43 3.86
C PHE A 92 -2.95 -2.49 4.28
N LEU A 93 -2.56 -3.53 5.03
CA LEU A 93 -1.14 -3.73 5.39
C LEU A 93 -0.27 -3.85 4.14
N ILE A 94 -0.67 -4.70 3.20
CA ILE A 94 0.09 -4.93 1.95
C ILE A 94 0.20 -3.61 1.15
N GLU A 95 -0.88 -2.85 1.07
CA GLU A 95 -0.95 -1.55 0.38
C GLU A 95 -0.08 -0.50 1.03
N ASP A 96 0.14 -0.56 2.34
CA ASP A 96 0.91 0.44 3.11
C ASP A 96 2.40 0.08 3.23
N SER A 97 2.78 -1.16 2.93
CA SER A 97 4.16 -1.66 3.11
C SER A 97 5.21 -0.88 2.33
N TRP A 98 4.85 -0.25 1.21
CA TRP A 98 5.77 0.58 0.42
C TRP A 98 6.24 1.83 1.18
N LEU A 99 5.51 2.26 2.22
CA LEU A 99 5.90 3.39 3.07
C LEU A 99 7.11 3.07 3.93
N VAL A 100 7.40 1.79 4.18
CA VAL A 100 8.65 1.37 4.79
C VAL A 100 9.75 1.31 3.74
N LYS A 101 9.50 0.55 2.67
CA LYS A 101 10.40 0.46 1.50
C LYS A 101 9.71 -0.19 0.31
N ASP A 102 10.26 0.07 -0.87
CA ASP A 102 9.75 -0.52 -2.11
C ASP A 102 9.82 -2.06 -2.10
N ASN A 103 8.71 -2.70 -2.47
CA ASN A 103 8.53 -4.13 -2.37
C ASN A 103 7.39 -4.63 -3.29
N ALA A 104 7.40 -5.94 -3.56
CA ALA A 104 6.41 -6.65 -4.37
C ALA A 104 5.57 -7.64 -3.53
N ILE A 105 5.40 -7.38 -2.22
CA ILE A 105 4.73 -8.29 -1.29
C ILE A 105 3.27 -8.44 -1.67
N GLY A 106 2.74 -9.67 -1.68
CA GLY A 106 1.33 -9.95 -1.97
C GLY A 106 0.80 -11.11 -1.14
N CYS A 107 -0.51 -11.37 -1.21
CA CYS A 107 -1.16 -12.49 -0.54
C CYS A 107 -1.95 -13.28 -1.58
N GLU A 108 -1.69 -14.57 -1.75
CA GLU A 108 -2.43 -15.37 -2.74
C GLU A 108 -3.68 -16.00 -2.15
N LEU A 109 -3.55 -16.75 -1.07
CA LEU A 109 -4.62 -17.57 -0.51
C LEU A 109 -4.62 -17.47 1.01
N ALA A 110 -5.81 -17.40 1.60
CA ALA A 110 -6.05 -17.47 3.02
C ALA A 110 -7.14 -18.50 3.31
N HIS A 111 -7.07 -19.09 4.49
CA HIS A 111 -7.98 -20.11 4.96
C HIS A 111 -8.57 -19.69 6.30
N CYS A 112 -9.87 -19.90 6.46
CA CYS A 112 -10.60 -19.64 7.69
C CYS A 112 -11.27 -20.93 8.18
N ASN A 113 -10.98 -21.30 9.42
CA ASN A 113 -11.76 -22.26 10.20
C ASN A 113 -12.51 -21.51 11.29
N PHE A 114 -13.84 -21.54 11.19
CA PHE A 114 -14.74 -20.82 12.08
C PHE A 114 -15.69 -21.77 12.82
N HIS A 115 -15.69 -21.67 14.15
CA HIS A 115 -16.60 -22.42 15.00
C HIS A 115 -17.64 -21.48 15.60
N TYR A 116 -18.90 -21.69 15.22
CA TYR A 116 -20.06 -20.90 15.67
C TYR A 116 -21.26 -21.80 15.95
N ASP A 117 -21.86 -21.65 17.13
CA ASP A 117 -23.03 -22.42 17.59
C ASP A 117 -22.98 -23.93 17.27
N SER A 118 -21.91 -24.59 17.74
CA SER A 118 -21.62 -26.01 17.50
C SER A 118 -21.36 -26.44 16.05
N LYS A 119 -21.44 -25.51 15.08
CA LYS A 119 -21.08 -25.73 13.68
C LYS A 119 -19.62 -25.36 13.45
N VAL A 120 -19.03 -26.01 12.45
CA VAL A 120 -17.67 -25.74 11.97
C VAL A 120 -17.78 -25.39 10.49
N PHE A 121 -17.24 -24.23 10.13
CA PHE A 121 -17.21 -23.74 8.76
C PHE A 121 -15.76 -23.61 8.29
N TRP A 122 -15.52 -24.04 7.06
CA TRP A 122 -14.23 -23.88 6.37
C TRP A 122 -14.44 -23.07 5.10
N THR A 123 -13.59 -22.07 4.90
CA THR A 123 -13.60 -21.25 3.69
C THR A 123 -12.17 -20.91 3.31
N SER A 124 -11.90 -20.82 2.02
CA SER A 124 -10.67 -20.24 1.48
C SER A 124 -10.99 -19.15 0.47
N ASN A 125 -10.16 -18.10 0.43
CA ASN A 125 -10.28 -16.99 -0.50
C ASN A 125 -8.93 -16.25 -0.59
N GLY A 126 -8.75 -15.35 -1.54
CA GLY A 126 -7.43 -14.82 -1.89
C GLY A 126 -7.41 -13.38 -2.38
N LEU A 127 -6.23 -12.75 -2.32
CA LEU A 127 -5.95 -11.41 -2.88
C LEU A 127 -5.08 -11.55 -4.14
N TYR A 128 -5.63 -12.15 -5.19
CA TYR A 128 -4.88 -12.41 -6.42
C TYR A 128 -4.52 -11.11 -7.16
N SER A 129 -3.35 -10.55 -6.83
CA SER A 129 -2.79 -9.40 -7.52
C SER A 129 -1.27 -9.48 -7.53
N THR A 130 -0.69 -9.46 -8.73
CA THR A 130 0.77 -9.38 -8.87
C THR A 130 1.23 -7.95 -8.58
N LEU A 131 1.93 -7.77 -7.47
CA LEU A 131 2.61 -6.51 -7.18
C LEU A 131 4.03 -6.53 -7.75
N SER A 132 4.56 -5.34 -7.96
CA SER A 132 5.89 -5.10 -8.50
C SER A 132 6.52 -3.89 -7.83
N LYS A 133 7.84 -3.97 -7.66
CA LYS A 133 8.70 -2.85 -7.23
C LYS A 133 8.60 -1.68 -8.18
N ALA A 134 8.99 -0.49 -7.76
CA ALA A 134 8.92 0.73 -8.56
C ALA A 134 9.69 0.62 -9.89
N ASN A 135 10.82 -0.08 -9.90
CA ASN A 135 11.61 -0.36 -11.11
C ASN A 135 10.97 -1.37 -12.09
N GLY A 136 9.84 -1.98 -11.72
CA GLY A 136 9.13 -2.97 -12.54
C GLY A 136 9.41 -4.42 -12.19
N GLU A 137 10.39 -4.72 -11.33
CA GLU A 137 10.65 -6.09 -10.89
C GLU A 137 9.44 -6.64 -10.12
N ALA A 138 8.93 -7.78 -10.56
CA ALA A 138 7.82 -8.50 -9.93
C ALA A 138 8.29 -9.88 -9.49
N LEU A 139 7.53 -10.50 -8.58
CA LEU A 139 7.80 -11.87 -8.12
C LEU A 139 9.20 -12.04 -7.48
N ILE A 140 9.69 -10.99 -6.83
CA ILE A 140 11.02 -10.95 -6.22
C ILE A 140 10.90 -10.73 -4.71
N PRO A 141 11.56 -11.56 -3.87
CA PRO A 141 11.46 -11.44 -2.43
C PRO A 141 12.09 -10.14 -1.91
N THR A 142 11.49 -9.57 -0.87
CA THR A 142 12.03 -8.44 -0.11
C THR A 142 12.13 -8.83 1.36
N THR A 143 13.33 -8.73 1.92
CA THR A 143 13.56 -9.06 3.34
C THR A 143 13.25 -7.88 4.23
N PHE A 144 12.38 -8.04 5.22
CA PHE A 144 12.07 -7.06 6.26
C PHE A 144 12.72 -7.46 7.59
N LYS A 145 13.46 -6.53 8.18
CA LYS A 145 14.04 -6.66 9.52
C LYS A 145 13.01 -6.41 10.61
N ALA A 146 13.27 -6.86 11.84
CA ALA A 146 12.42 -6.57 13.00
C ALA A 146 12.03 -5.09 13.14
N SER A 147 13.00 -4.17 12.99
CA SER A 147 12.74 -2.72 13.05
C SER A 147 11.86 -2.20 11.91
N GLU A 148 11.92 -2.84 10.73
CA GLU A 148 11.11 -2.48 9.56
C GLU A 148 9.68 -3.03 9.69
N ILE A 149 9.51 -4.19 10.34
CA ILE A 149 8.19 -4.75 10.69
C ILE A 149 7.50 -3.83 11.71
N GLU A 150 8.20 -3.39 12.75
CA GLU A 150 7.63 -2.44 13.72
C GLU A 150 7.31 -1.09 13.05
N SER A 151 8.19 -0.61 12.16
CA SER A 151 7.92 0.60 11.39
C SER A 151 6.69 0.45 10.49
N TRP A 152 6.51 -0.73 9.87
CA TRP A 152 5.35 -1.05 9.03
C TRP A 152 4.05 -1.04 9.83
N ARG A 153 4.05 -1.66 11.00
CA ARG A 153 2.93 -1.61 11.95
C ARG A 153 2.60 -0.16 12.32
N ALA A 154 3.60 0.60 12.77
CA ALA A 154 3.41 1.96 13.25
C ALA A 154 2.86 2.90 12.15
N ILE A 155 3.43 2.85 10.94
CA ILE A 155 2.96 3.70 9.84
C ILE A 155 1.59 3.30 9.32
N THR A 156 1.27 1.99 9.31
CA THR A 156 -0.07 1.53 8.93
C THR A 156 -1.11 2.05 9.91
N LEU A 157 -0.84 1.98 11.22
CA LEU A 157 -1.74 2.53 12.23
C LEU A 157 -1.90 4.05 12.05
N GLU A 158 -0.79 4.80 11.94
CA GLU A 158 -0.79 6.25 11.73
C GLU A 158 -1.64 6.64 10.50
N LEU A 159 -1.41 5.99 9.35
CA LEU A 159 -2.13 6.26 8.12
C LEU A 159 -3.61 5.88 8.21
N ARG A 160 -3.93 4.67 8.69
CA ARG A 160 -5.32 4.17 8.69
C ARG A 160 -6.19 4.90 9.70
N THR A 161 -5.65 5.29 10.87
CA THR A 161 -6.32 6.20 11.80
C THR A 161 -6.56 7.57 11.14
N HIS A 162 -5.55 8.15 10.51
CA HIS A 162 -5.70 9.42 9.81
C HIS A 162 -6.80 9.37 8.73
N LEU A 163 -6.82 8.31 7.92
CA LEU A 163 -7.83 8.14 6.88
C LEU A 163 -9.23 7.96 7.48
N HIS A 164 -9.37 7.17 8.55
CA HIS A 164 -10.63 6.99 9.26
C HIS A 164 -11.20 8.33 9.77
N ASP A 165 -10.37 9.16 10.42
CA ASP A 165 -10.76 10.47 10.94
C ASP A 165 -11.21 11.44 9.82
N LYS A 166 -10.77 11.19 8.59
CA LYS A 166 -11.14 11.96 7.39
C LYS A 166 -12.31 11.34 6.62
N GLY A 167 -12.98 10.34 7.17
CA GLY A 167 -14.15 9.70 6.58
C GLY A 167 -13.82 8.83 5.36
N TYR A 168 -12.66 8.17 5.37
CA TYR A 168 -12.28 7.23 4.32
C TYR A 168 -13.29 6.07 4.21
N ASP A 169 -13.69 5.78 2.97
CA ASP A 169 -14.49 4.62 2.61
C ASP A 169 -13.66 3.70 1.70
N ALA A 170 -13.44 2.46 2.15
CA ALA A 170 -12.66 1.46 1.44
C ALA A 170 -13.34 0.95 0.16
N PHE A 171 -14.68 1.02 0.11
CA PHE A 171 -15.49 0.56 -1.01
C PHE A 171 -16.01 1.71 -1.88
N GLY A 172 -15.76 2.95 -1.43
CA GLY A 172 -16.12 4.16 -2.15
C GLY A 172 -15.34 4.31 -3.45
N SER A 173 -16.00 4.86 -4.47
CA SER A 173 -15.32 5.15 -5.74
C SER A 173 -14.31 6.29 -5.53
N PRO A 174 -13.03 6.09 -5.90
CA PRO A 174 -12.01 7.12 -5.73
C PRO A 174 -12.29 8.35 -6.60
N VAL A 175 -13.01 8.21 -7.71
CA VAL A 175 -13.36 9.33 -8.60
C VAL A 175 -14.63 10.07 -8.18
N SER A 176 -15.31 9.61 -7.12
CA SER A 176 -16.50 10.29 -6.61
C SER A 176 -16.15 11.64 -5.99
N LYS A 177 -17.13 12.55 -5.92
CA LYS A 177 -16.98 13.84 -5.22
C LYS A 177 -16.74 13.70 -3.72
N ALA A 178 -17.15 12.58 -3.13
CA ALA A 178 -16.95 12.28 -1.71
C ALA A 178 -15.49 11.88 -1.40
N SER A 179 -14.75 11.41 -2.41
CA SER A 179 -13.37 10.98 -2.26
C SER A 179 -12.43 12.18 -2.10
N SER A 180 -11.59 12.13 -1.05
CA SER A 180 -10.58 13.15 -0.82
C SER A 180 -9.47 13.08 -1.89
N ARG A 181 -8.72 14.17 -2.04
CA ARG A 181 -7.51 14.20 -2.88
C ARG A 181 -6.49 13.15 -2.43
N PHE A 182 -6.34 12.98 -1.11
CA PHE A 182 -5.42 12.01 -0.54
C PHE A 182 -5.86 10.56 -0.78
N HIS A 183 -7.16 10.27 -0.68
CA HIS A 183 -7.70 8.95 -1.05
C HIS A 183 -7.37 8.63 -2.52
N ARG A 184 -7.68 9.54 -3.46
CA ARG A 184 -7.34 9.37 -4.88
C ARG A 184 -5.87 9.12 -5.12
N PHE A 185 -5.01 9.89 -4.45
CA PHE A 185 -3.56 9.71 -4.50
C PHE A 185 -3.18 8.27 -4.10
N LEU A 186 -3.64 7.78 -2.95
CA LEU A 186 -3.33 6.42 -2.49
C LEU A 186 -3.88 5.34 -3.43
N SER A 187 -5.07 5.54 -4.02
CA SER A 187 -5.62 4.62 -5.03
C SER A 187 -4.75 4.52 -6.27
N PHE A 188 -4.21 5.64 -6.77
CA PHE A 188 -3.29 5.65 -7.90
C PHE A 188 -1.94 5.01 -7.56
N ILE A 189 -1.41 5.22 -6.35
CA ILE A 189 -0.20 4.52 -5.88
C ILE A 189 -0.43 3.01 -5.83
N THR A 190 -1.55 2.57 -5.23
CA THR A 190 -1.91 1.14 -5.19
C THR A 190 -2.04 0.56 -6.59
N SER A 191 -2.63 1.31 -7.53
CA SER A 191 -2.77 0.88 -8.92
C SER A 191 -1.42 0.78 -9.65
N SER A 192 -0.47 1.69 -9.39
CA SER A 192 0.86 1.65 -10.00
C SER A 192 1.66 0.41 -9.57
N ARG A 193 1.49 -0.04 -8.32
CA ARG A 193 2.16 -1.24 -7.79
C ARG A 193 1.72 -2.52 -8.50
N LYS A 194 0.52 -2.56 -9.08
CA LYS A 194 -0.04 -3.70 -9.84
C LYS A 194 0.46 -3.80 -11.29
N ILE A 195 1.31 -2.87 -11.74
CA ILE A 195 1.78 -2.79 -13.12
C ILE A 195 3.30 -2.96 -13.14
N PRO A 196 3.90 -3.98 -13.81
CA PRO A 196 5.35 -4.20 -13.81
C PRO A 196 6.12 -3.36 -14.85
N TYR A 197 5.45 -2.41 -15.53
CA TYR A 197 6.05 -1.61 -16.61
C TYR A 197 6.32 -0.18 -16.13
N PRO A 198 7.59 0.24 -15.95
CA PRO A 198 7.93 1.53 -15.36
C PRO A 198 7.30 2.76 -16.05
N PRO A 199 7.21 2.87 -17.38
CA PRO A 199 6.51 4.01 -18.01
C PRO A 199 5.04 4.12 -17.59
N LEU A 200 4.33 2.98 -17.49
CA LEU A 200 2.94 2.95 -17.03
C LEU A 200 2.83 3.26 -15.53
N LYS A 201 3.80 2.82 -14.71
CA LYS A 201 3.90 3.23 -13.30
C LYS A 201 4.07 4.73 -13.16
N ILE A 202 4.98 5.33 -13.92
CA ILE A 202 5.21 6.78 -13.94
C ILE A 202 3.90 7.52 -14.27
N ALA A 203 3.14 7.04 -15.24
CA ALA A 203 1.85 7.65 -15.58
C ALA A 203 0.84 7.59 -14.40
N GLN A 204 0.74 6.44 -13.71
CA GLN A 204 -0.12 6.30 -12.53
C GLN A 204 0.34 7.19 -11.37
N VAL A 205 1.64 7.23 -11.07
CA VAL A 205 2.17 8.04 -9.97
C VAL A 205 2.06 9.54 -10.26
N CYS A 206 2.26 9.97 -11.50
CA CYS A 206 1.94 11.35 -11.90
C CYS A 206 0.45 11.66 -11.70
N SER A 207 -0.45 10.72 -12.01
CA SER A 207 -1.90 10.89 -11.77
C SER A 207 -2.23 10.96 -10.27
N ALA A 208 -1.47 10.25 -9.43
CA ALA A 208 -1.53 10.39 -7.98
C ALA A 208 -1.18 11.82 -7.55
N LEU A 209 -0.04 12.34 -8.01
CA LEU A 209 0.43 13.69 -7.67
C LEU A 209 -0.51 14.78 -8.21
N GLU A 210 -1.05 14.59 -9.42
CA GLU A 210 -2.10 15.46 -9.98
C GLU A 210 -3.34 15.49 -9.08
N SER A 211 -3.72 14.35 -8.48
CA SER A 211 -4.86 14.29 -7.56
C SER A 211 -4.66 15.15 -6.31
N LEU A 212 -3.42 15.31 -5.84
CA LEU A 212 -3.08 16.17 -4.70
C LEU A 212 -3.01 17.65 -5.08
N PHE A 213 -2.32 17.93 -6.18
CA PHE A 213 -1.82 19.28 -6.44
C PHE A 213 -2.43 19.94 -7.67
N SER A 214 -3.21 19.24 -8.50
CA SER A 214 -3.84 19.87 -9.66
C SER A 214 -5.18 20.52 -9.30
N THR A 215 -5.34 21.76 -9.75
CA THR A 215 -6.55 22.59 -9.59
C THR A 215 -7.06 23.12 -10.93
N SER A 216 -6.29 22.98 -12.00
CA SER A 216 -6.62 23.38 -13.37
C SER A 216 -5.95 22.46 -14.39
N THR A 217 -6.43 22.45 -15.63
CA THR A 217 -5.85 21.66 -16.73
C THR A 217 -4.81 22.44 -17.55
N SER A 218 -4.65 23.74 -17.31
CA SER A 218 -3.63 24.58 -17.94
C SER A 218 -2.25 24.38 -17.30
N GLU A 219 -1.21 24.33 -18.13
CA GLU A 219 0.21 24.33 -17.69
C GLU A 219 0.54 23.23 -16.66
N LEU A 220 -0.13 22.07 -16.75
CA LEU A 220 -0.04 20.97 -15.78
C LEU A 220 1.40 20.58 -15.46
N THR A 221 2.25 20.41 -16.47
CA THR A 221 3.66 20.05 -16.28
C THR A 221 4.40 21.05 -15.38
N HIS A 222 4.21 22.35 -15.64
CA HIS A 222 4.88 23.41 -14.89
C HIS A 222 4.36 23.47 -13.46
N ARG A 223 3.03 23.60 -13.32
CA ARG A 223 2.36 23.74 -12.03
C ARG A 223 2.60 22.54 -11.13
N LEU A 224 2.52 21.32 -11.67
CA LEU A 224 2.74 20.12 -10.87
C LEU A 224 4.19 20.04 -10.39
N SER A 225 5.16 20.27 -11.28
CA SER A 225 6.59 20.22 -10.93
C SER A 225 6.94 21.25 -9.86
N GLU A 226 6.43 22.48 -10.00
CA GLU A 226 6.58 23.56 -9.03
C GLU A 226 5.94 23.19 -7.68
N ARG A 227 4.67 22.75 -7.68
CA ARG A 227 3.94 22.43 -6.45
C ARG A 227 4.58 21.28 -5.70
N VAL A 228 5.05 20.24 -6.38
CA VAL A 228 5.76 19.12 -5.74
C VAL A 228 7.06 19.62 -5.11
N ALA A 229 7.86 20.42 -5.82
CA ALA A 229 9.10 20.98 -5.29
C ALA A 229 8.87 21.87 -4.06
N HIS A 230 7.92 22.80 -4.12
CA HIS A 230 7.57 23.66 -2.99
C HIS A 230 6.92 22.90 -1.83
N PHE A 231 6.12 21.87 -2.11
CA PHE A 231 5.48 21.08 -1.08
C PHE A 231 6.51 20.30 -0.26
N LEU A 232 7.53 19.72 -0.92
CA LEU A 232 8.61 19.01 -0.25
C LEU A 232 9.67 19.94 0.37
N GLY A 233 9.79 21.19 -0.12
CA GLY A 233 10.72 22.20 0.41
C GLY A 233 12.19 21.88 0.12
N GLY A 234 13.10 22.39 0.97
CA GLY A 234 14.55 22.23 0.82
C GLY A 234 15.27 23.53 0.44
N THR A 235 16.55 23.44 0.09
CA THR A 235 17.29 24.57 -0.49
C THR A 235 16.83 24.85 -1.92
N ALA A 236 17.20 26.01 -2.47
CA ALA A 236 16.87 26.38 -3.85
C ALA A 236 17.37 25.32 -4.85
N GLU A 237 18.57 24.78 -4.64
CA GLU A 237 19.15 23.74 -5.49
C GLU A 237 18.37 22.42 -5.41
N VAL A 238 17.94 22.03 -4.20
CA VAL A 238 17.13 20.81 -4.00
C VAL A 238 15.76 20.95 -4.66
N MET A 239 15.13 22.12 -4.50
CA MET A 239 13.83 22.41 -5.12
C MET A 239 13.93 22.44 -6.65
N GLU A 240 14.96 23.06 -7.21
CA GLU A 240 15.20 23.05 -8.66
C GLU A 240 15.45 21.61 -9.17
N GLY A 241 16.22 20.81 -8.44
CA GLY A 241 16.42 19.40 -8.75
C GLY A 241 15.10 18.61 -8.80
N ARG A 242 14.24 18.79 -7.80
CA ARG A 242 12.90 18.18 -7.74
C ARG A 242 12.00 18.65 -8.89
N TYR A 243 12.04 19.94 -9.21
CA TYR A 243 11.29 20.52 -10.32
C TYR A 243 11.71 19.91 -11.67
N GLN A 244 13.01 19.82 -11.96
CA GLN A 244 13.52 19.23 -13.19
C GLN A 244 13.25 17.73 -13.28
N PHE A 245 13.35 17.02 -12.16
CA PHE A 245 12.99 15.61 -12.07
C PHE A 245 11.50 15.39 -12.42
N MET A 246 10.61 16.18 -11.82
CA MET A 246 9.17 16.10 -12.10
C MET A 246 8.85 16.40 -13.57
N LYS A 247 9.52 17.38 -14.19
CA LYS A 247 9.37 17.65 -15.64
C LYS A 247 9.71 16.43 -16.50
N LYS A 248 10.81 15.74 -16.18
CA LYS A 248 11.22 14.52 -16.91
C LYS A 248 10.20 13.41 -16.75
N ALA A 249 9.74 13.16 -15.52
CA ALA A 249 8.71 12.16 -15.24
C ALA A 249 7.39 12.46 -15.97
N TYR A 250 6.97 13.73 -15.97
CA TYR A 250 5.74 14.14 -16.64
C TYR A 250 5.82 14.03 -18.16
N ALA A 251 7.00 14.24 -18.76
CA ALA A 251 7.20 14.02 -20.19
C ALA A 251 6.92 12.55 -20.58
N ILE A 252 7.39 11.59 -19.79
CA ILE A 252 7.09 10.16 -19.97
C ILE A 252 5.60 9.89 -19.80
N ARG A 253 4.98 10.40 -18.71
CA ARG A 253 3.52 10.29 -18.50
C ARG A 253 2.73 10.80 -19.69
N SER A 254 3.09 11.97 -20.23
CA SER A 254 2.41 12.57 -21.38
C SER A 254 2.45 11.66 -22.61
N GLN A 255 3.64 11.11 -22.92
CA GLN A 255 3.78 10.17 -24.04
C GLN A 255 2.91 8.91 -23.84
N VAL A 256 2.94 8.33 -22.63
CA VAL A 256 2.14 7.15 -22.27
C VAL A 256 0.63 7.43 -22.43
N THR A 257 0.13 8.50 -21.82
CA THR A 257 -1.33 8.79 -21.80
C THR A 257 -1.88 9.15 -23.17
N HIS A 258 -1.05 9.71 -24.06
CA HIS A 258 -1.44 10.04 -25.43
C HIS A 258 -1.13 8.91 -26.44
N GLY A 259 -0.71 7.73 -25.96
CA GLY A 259 -0.40 6.58 -26.82
C GLY A 259 0.76 6.83 -27.79
N SER A 260 1.63 7.78 -27.47
CA SER A 260 2.79 8.12 -28.30
C SER A 260 3.93 7.11 -28.12
N HIS A 261 4.77 6.96 -29.13
CA HIS A 261 5.99 6.17 -29.01
C HIS A 261 6.95 6.82 -28.00
N ILE A 262 7.38 6.04 -27.01
CA ILE A 262 8.38 6.44 -26.02
C ILE A 262 9.76 6.18 -26.61
N LYS A 263 10.66 7.16 -26.51
CA LYS A 263 12.04 7.01 -27.00
C LYS A 263 12.76 5.96 -26.17
N LYS A 264 13.66 5.19 -26.80
CA LYS A 264 14.43 4.16 -26.09
C LYS A 264 15.16 4.70 -24.85
N LEU A 265 15.76 5.89 -24.96
CA LEU A 265 16.41 6.57 -23.82
C LEU A 265 15.46 6.79 -22.63
N ASP A 266 14.21 7.17 -22.90
CA ASP A 266 13.20 7.40 -21.86
C ASP A 266 12.72 6.07 -21.26
N ILE A 267 12.63 5.00 -22.07
CA ILE A 267 12.34 3.64 -21.59
C ILE A 267 13.44 3.17 -20.66
N ASP A 268 14.70 3.28 -21.08
CA ASP A 268 15.87 2.82 -20.32
C ASP A 268 16.04 3.61 -19.01
N ALA A 269 15.63 4.88 -18.98
CA ALA A 269 15.64 5.71 -17.77
C ALA A 269 14.41 5.53 -16.86
N SER A 270 13.32 4.94 -17.37
CA SER A 270 12.05 4.84 -16.65
C SER A 270 12.12 4.08 -15.32
N PRO A 271 12.90 2.99 -15.14
CA PRO A 271 13.03 2.32 -13.86
C PRO A 271 13.49 3.26 -12.73
N VAL A 272 14.57 4.02 -12.98
CA VAL A 272 15.14 4.96 -11.99
C VAL A 272 14.20 6.14 -11.73
N ILE A 273 13.52 6.64 -12.76
CA ILE A 273 12.53 7.71 -12.61
C ILE A 273 11.32 7.23 -11.80
N SER A 274 10.87 6.00 -12.02
CA SER A 274 9.75 5.39 -11.29
C SER A 274 10.10 5.19 -9.81
N GLU A 275 11.31 4.72 -9.49
CA GLU A 275 11.82 4.63 -8.11
C GLU A 275 11.84 6.01 -7.43
N GLY A 276 12.45 7.01 -8.08
CA GLY A 276 12.51 8.36 -7.52
C GLY A 276 11.14 8.99 -7.29
N LEU A 277 10.16 8.71 -8.17
CA LEU A 277 8.78 9.16 -7.98
C LEU A 277 8.12 8.50 -6.76
N LEU A 278 8.32 7.21 -6.54
CA LEU A 278 7.79 6.51 -5.37
C LEU A 278 8.41 7.07 -4.08
N ASP A 279 9.71 7.40 -4.09
CA ASP A 279 10.39 8.01 -2.96
C ASP A 279 9.83 9.40 -2.63
N LEU A 280 9.62 10.26 -3.63
CA LEU A 280 8.95 11.55 -3.44
C LEU A 280 7.53 11.37 -2.86
N CYS A 281 6.78 10.39 -3.37
CA CYS A 281 5.45 10.08 -2.88
C CYS A 281 5.45 9.63 -1.41
N ARG A 282 6.47 8.87 -1.00
CA ARG A 282 6.65 8.43 0.39
C ARG A 282 6.90 9.62 1.31
N GLU A 283 7.80 10.53 0.90
CA GLU A 283 8.08 11.77 1.62
C GLU A 283 6.83 12.65 1.75
N ILE A 284 6.05 12.78 0.67
CA ILE A 284 4.77 13.50 0.67
C ILE A 284 3.79 12.91 1.68
N VAL A 285 3.64 11.58 1.74
CA VAL A 285 2.75 10.93 2.72
C VAL A 285 3.19 11.28 4.14
N PHE A 286 4.48 11.17 4.46
CA PHE A 286 4.96 11.53 5.80
C PHE A 286 4.72 13.00 6.14
N LEU A 287 4.91 13.92 5.19
CA LEU A 287 4.59 15.34 5.40
C LEU A 287 3.09 15.56 5.66
N ILE A 288 2.21 14.89 4.92
CA ILE A 288 0.75 14.99 5.12
C ILE A 288 0.34 14.49 6.50
N LEU A 289 0.95 13.40 6.97
CA LEU A 289 0.63 12.82 8.27
C LEU A 289 1.17 13.66 9.44
N ARG A 290 2.33 14.31 9.26
CA ARG A 290 3.11 14.89 10.38
C ARG A 290 3.18 16.41 10.40
N ASP A 291 2.79 17.10 9.33
CA ASP A 291 2.73 18.55 9.26
C ASP A 291 1.28 19.01 9.01
N SER A 292 0.70 19.67 10.00
CA SER A 292 -0.69 20.15 9.95
C SER A 292 -0.94 21.18 8.83
N THR A 293 0.08 21.96 8.45
CA THR A 293 0.00 22.89 7.33
C THR A 293 -0.06 22.13 6.02
N LYS A 294 0.82 21.14 5.83
CA LYS A 294 0.83 20.29 4.62
C LYS A 294 -0.45 19.47 4.51
N GLN A 295 -0.96 18.97 5.63
CA GLN A 295 -2.26 18.33 5.71
C GLN A 295 -3.40 19.27 5.26
N ALA A 296 -3.42 20.50 5.78
CA ALA A 296 -4.45 21.48 5.42
C ALA A 296 -4.47 21.81 3.92
N VAL A 297 -3.31 21.81 3.25
CA VAL A 297 -3.22 21.98 1.80
C VAL A 297 -3.95 20.87 1.05
N VAL A 298 -3.67 19.61 1.37
CA VAL A 298 -4.24 18.45 0.64
C VAL A 298 -5.75 18.30 0.86
N TYR A 299 -6.24 18.63 2.05
CA TYR A 299 -7.66 18.58 2.40
C TYR A 299 -8.40 19.90 2.12
N GLY A 300 -7.70 20.95 1.68
CA GLY A 300 -8.26 22.26 1.40
C GLY A 300 -9.11 22.34 0.12
N SER A 301 -9.75 23.50 -0.07
CA SER A 301 -10.42 23.82 -1.33
C SER A 301 -9.40 24.14 -2.44
N ASN A 302 -9.85 24.18 -3.70
CA ASN A 302 -8.97 24.56 -4.81
C ASN A 302 -8.40 25.97 -4.61
N GLU A 303 -9.21 26.91 -4.10
CA GLU A 303 -8.81 28.29 -3.84
C GLU A 303 -7.72 28.36 -2.76
N PHE A 304 -7.84 27.53 -1.70
CA PHE A 304 -6.84 27.45 -0.66
C PHE A 304 -5.50 26.93 -1.19
N ILE A 305 -5.52 25.87 -2.02
CA ILE A 305 -4.33 25.30 -2.64
C ILE A 305 -3.64 26.32 -3.55
N GLU A 306 -4.40 27.01 -4.39
CA GLU A 306 -3.88 28.07 -5.27
C GLU A 306 -3.24 29.20 -4.47
N ASP A 307 -3.90 29.68 -3.41
CA ASP A 307 -3.37 30.73 -2.56
C ASP A 307 -2.09 30.31 -1.82
N TYR A 308 -2.06 29.08 -1.29
CA TYR A 308 -0.89 28.52 -0.60
C TYR A 308 0.35 28.53 -1.51
N PHE A 309 0.23 27.95 -2.70
CA PHE A 309 1.37 27.86 -3.62
C PHE A 309 1.73 29.20 -4.24
N ARG A 310 0.75 30.07 -4.55
CA ARG A 310 1.04 31.44 -5.01
C ARG A 310 1.85 32.22 -3.98
N LYS A 311 1.50 32.14 -2.70
CA LYS A 311 2.26 32.80 -1.61
C LYS A 311 3.66 32.22 -1.46
N ALA A 312 3.85 30.94 -1.73
CA ALA A 312 5.16 30.29 -1.68
C ALA A 312 6.15 30.81 -2.74
N LEU A 313 5.66 31.41 -3.84
CA LEU A 313 6.51 32.00 -4.89
C LEU A 313 7.18 33.32 -4.48
N PHE A 314 6.66 33.99 -3.45
CA PHE A 314 7.13 35.31 -3.00
C PHE A 314 7.77 35.27 -1.61
N ARG A 315 8.14 34.08 -1.13
CA ARG A 315 8.90 33.86 0.11
C ARG A 315 10.34 33.57 -0.21
#